data_AF-A0A259PG42-F1
#
_entry.id   AF-A0A259PG42-F1
#
_cell.length_a   1.000
_cell.length_b   1.000
_cell.length_c   1.000
_cell.angle_alpha   90.00
_cell.angle_beta   90.00
_cell.angle_gamma   90.00
#
_symmetry.space_group_name_H-M   'P 1'
#
loop_
_entity.id
_entity.type
_entity.pdbx_description
1 polymer ?
#
loop_
_entity_poly.entity_id
_entity_poly.type
_entity_poly.pdbx_seq_one_letter_code
_entity_poly.pdbx_strand_id
1 'polypeptide(L)'
;MSVTDANVSVSSLEAVSAVDSIQSRVISSLSITHFLSAASFSRKVGQLETDHVGEVFGDFFEEIQSFSIATIFSLVAALEAYANELFVLYKDVIFPDLRIDVVAKLWELYEKKPTVEKYDLALFLANKPALEKGGRPYQDIDALIKLRNGLVHYRPEWSDEQVEHRKISVAISGKAIGSSFYPTETPLFPRAWSSHKTLLWALNNSIEFVEKFESQMGISSNLLPFKDRLRG
;
A
#
# COMPACT_ATOMS: atom_id res chain seq x y z
N MET A 1 -58.47 39.29 -41.87
CA MET A 1 -58.82 38.04 -42.58
C MET A 1 -57.55 37.55 -43.27
N SER A 2 -57.24 36.27 -43.04
CA SER A 2 -56.16 35.45 -43.62
C SER A 2 -54.70 35.60 -43.13
N VAL A 3 -54.18 34.41 -42.86
CA VAL A 3 -52.88 33.91 -42.39
C VAL A 3 -51.89 33.78 -43.56
N THR A 4 -50.57 33.82 -43.29
CA THR A 4 -49.58 32.82 -43.78
C THR A 4 -48.21 33.00 -43.12
N ASP A 5 -47.64 31.87 -42.68
CA ASP A 5 -46.31 31.64 -42.10
C ASP A 5 -45.13 31.99 -43.02
N ALA A 6 -43.93 32.16 -42.45
CA ALA A 6 -42.77 31.29 -42.71
C ALA A 6 -41.49 31.76 -41.98
N ASN A 7 -40.76 30.80 -41.41
CA ASN A 7 -39.40 30.91 -40.88
C ASN A 7 -38.40 31.42 -41.94
N VAL A 8 -37.41 32.22 -41.52
CA VAL A 8 -36.17 32.44 -42.27
C VAL A 8 -34.96 32.33 -41.34
N SER A 9 -33.97 31.59 -41.82
CA SER A 9 -32.69 31.24 -41.21
C SER A 9 -31.55 32.21 -41.59
N VAL A 10 -30.69 32.49 -40.60
CA VAL A 10 -29.23 32.80 -40.63
C VAL A 10 -28.72 34.01 -41.42
N SER A 11 -28.02 34.92 -40.72
CA SER A 11 -26.76 35.56 -41.19
C SER A 11 -26.14 36.49 -40.12
N SER A 12 -24.80 36.51 -40.07
CA SER A 12 -23.86 37.54 -39.57
C SER A 12 -23.64 37.74 -38.05
N LEU A 13 -22.44 37.32 -37.62
CA LEU A 13 -21.46 38.02 -36.76
C LEU A 13 -21.99 39.07 -35.75
N GLU A 14 -22.00 38.75 -34.46
CA GLU A 14 -21.02 39.25 -33.47
C GLU A 14 -21.35 38.78 -32.03
N ALA A 15 -20.27 38.56 -31.27
CA ALA A 15 -20.17 38.59 -29.80
C ALA A 15 -20.65 37.40 -28.93
N VAL A 16 -19.63 36.64 -28.49
CA VAL A 16 -19.44 36.04 -27.15
C VAL A 16 -20.16 34.73 -26.83
N SER A 17 -19.40 33.64 -26.82
CA SER A 17 -19.23 32.91 -25.56
C SER A 17 -17.79 32.40 -25.47
N ALA A 18 -17.13 32.80 -24.39
CA ALA A 18 -15.81 32.30 -24.05
C ALA A 18 -15.87 30.76 -23.98
N VAL A 19 -15.02 30.09 -24.73
CA VAL A 19 -14.70 28.70 -24.44
C VAL A 19 -13.85 28.74 -23.18
N ASP A 20 -14.51 28.68 -22.02
CA ASP A 20 -13.82 28.42 -20.76
C ASP A 20 -13.11 27.07 -20.93
N SER A 21 -11.79 27.13 -21.11
CA SER A 21 -10.96 25.93 -21.06
C SER A 21 -11.04 25.39 -19.65
N ILE A 22 -11.88 24.36 -19.42
CA ILE A 22 -11.89 23.63 -18.15
C ILE A 22 -10.52 22.97 -18.03
N GLN A 23 -9.61 23.61 -17.28
CA GLN A 23 -8.37 22.98 -16.86
C GLN A 23 -8.70 21.92 -15.80
N SER A 24 -8.88 20.68 -16.25
CA SER A 24 -8.89 19.55 -15.33
C SER A 24 -7.46 19.34 -14.79
N ARG A 25 -7.34 19.23 -13.46
CA ARG A 25 -6.10 18.84 -12.80
C ARG A 25 -6.19 17.37 -12.46
N VAL A 26 -5.20 16.58 -12.89
CA VAL A 26 -5.09 15.16 -12.56
C VAL A 26 -3.93 15.00 -11.58
N ILE A 27 -4.18 14.29 -10.49
CA ILE A 27 -3.15 13.87 -9.54
C ILE A 27 -3.15 12.35 -9.43
N SER A 28 -1.97 11.74 -9.44
CA SER A 28 -1.82 10.29 -9.38
C SER A 28 -1.65 9.82 -7.94
N SER A 29 -2.37 8.76 -7.57
CA SER A 29 -2.18 8.02 -6.31
C SER A 29 -1.29 6.80 -6.58
N LEU A 30 -0.14 6.75 -5.91
CA LEU A 30 0.79 5.62 -6.04
C LEU A 30 0.49 4.52 -5.04
N SER A 31 -0.21 4.82 -3.95
CA SER A 31 -0.59 3.82 -2.94
C SER A 31 -1.35 2.65 -3.56
N ILE A 32 -2.39 2.95 -4.35
CA ILE A 32 -3.21 1.95 -5.05
C ILE A 32 -2.39 1.15 -6.06
N THR A 33 -1.52 1.82 -6.82
CA THR A 33 -0.67 1.15 -7.82
C THR A 33 0.25 0.14 -7.16
N HIS A 34 0.84 0.49 -6.01
CA HIS A 34 1.69 -0.41 -5.24
C HIS A 34 0.92 -1.59 -4.64
N PHE A 35 -0.28 -1.36 -4.08
CA PHE A 35 -1.14 -2.45 -3.59
C PHE A 35 -1.50 -3.44 -4.71
N LEU A 36 -1.89 -2.93 -5.88
CA LEU A 36 -2.24 -3.77 -7.04
C LEU A 36 -1.03 -4.56 -7.55
N SER A 37 0.16 -3.94 -7.55
CA SER A 37 1.42 -4.60 -7.92
C SER A 37 1.74 -5.72 -6.95
N ALA A 38 1.67 -5.45 -5.65
CA ALA A 38 1.89 -6.44 -4.59
C ALA A 38 0.95 -7.65 -4.73
N ALA A 39 -0.33 -7.41 -4.96
CA ALA A 39 -1.32 -8.48 -5.17
C ALA A 39 -1.00 -9.30 -6.42
N SER A 40 -0.57 -8.65 -7.52
CA SER A 40 -0.17 -9.34 -8.75
C SER A 40 1.05 -10.24 -8.56
N PHE A 41 2.11 -9.73 -7.92
CA PHE A 41 3.30 -10.49 -7.63
C PHE A 41 3.01 -11.65 -6.66
N SER A 42 2.18 -11.41 -5.64
CA SER A 42 1.75 -12.45 -4.70
C SER A 42 1.05 -13.61 -5.42
N ARG A 43 0.10 -13.31 -6.32
CA ARG A 43 -0.57 -14.33 -7.13
C ARG A 43 0.40 -15.10 -8.02
N LYS A 44 1.39 -14.42 -8.60
CA LYS A 44 2.42 -15.08 -9.42
C LYS A 44 3.23 -16.08 -8.59
N VAL A 45 3.59 -15.74 -7.34
CA VAL A 45 4.22 -16.69 -6.42
C VAL A 45 3.31 -17.87 -6.12
N GLY A 46 2.02 -17.63 -5.83
CA GLY A 46 1.06 -18.72 -5.59
C GLY A 46 0.90 -19.67 -6.77
N GLN A 47 0.91 -19.13 -7.99
CA GLN A 47 0.93 -19.92 -9.20
C GLN A 47 2.22 -20.75 -9.31
N LEU A 48 3.40 -20.14 -9.14
CA LEU A 48 4.68 -20.84 -9.21
C LEU A 48 4.78 -21.96 -8.15
N GLU A 49 4.34 -21.72 -6.92
CA GLU A 49 4.32 -22.73 -5.86
C GLU A 49 3.37 -23.89 -6.21
N THR A 50 2.24 -23.61 -6.86
CA THR A 50 1.26 -24.63 -7.28
C THR A 50 1.75 -25.46 -8.46
N ASP A 51 2.36 -24.80 -9.45
CA ASP A 51 2.82 -25.43 -10.69
C ASP A 51 4.00 -26.39 -10.44
N HIS A 52 4.79 -26.16 -9.39
CA HIS A 52 6.01 -26.93 -9.08
C HIS A 52 5.91 -27.73 -7.76
N VAL A 53 4.70 -28.09 -7.34
CA VAL A 53 4.51 -28.90 -6.11
C VAL A 53 5.27 -30.23 -6.21
N GLY A 54 6.11 -30.51 -5.22
CA GLY A 54 6.88 -31.74 -5.13
C GLY A 54 8.17 -31.73 -5.95
N GLU A 55 8.45 -30.66 -6.67
CA GLU A 55 9.74 -30.47 -7.33
C GLU A 55 10.83 -30.05 -6.34
N VAL A 56 12.08 -30.32 -6.73
CA VAL A 56 13.28 -29.87 -6.00
C VAL A 56 13.69 -28.47 -6.43
N PHE A 57 14.72 -27.90 -5.78
CA PHE A 57 15.29 -26.60 -6.14
C PHE A 57 15.65 -26.47 -7.63
N GLY A 58 15.19 -25.39 -8.27
CA GLY A 58 15.39 -25.05 -9.69
C GLY A 58 15.14 -23.56 -9.99
N ASP A 59 15.14 -23.17 -11.27
CA ASP A 59 15.10 -21.75 -11.69
C ASP A 59 13.85 -21.00 -11.22
N PHE A 60 12.71 -21.69 -11.09
CA PHE A 60 11.46 -21.10 -10.61
C PHE A 60 11.57 -20.52 -9.19
N PHE A 61 12.55 -20.96 -8.39
CA PHE A 61 12.81 -20.41 -7.07
C PHE A 61 13.33 -18.99 -7.12
N GLU A 62 14.14 -18.64 -8.13
CA GLU A 62 14.63 -17.29 -8.32
C GLU A 62 13.45 -16.35 -8.64
N GLU A 63 12.48 -16.83 -9.41
CA GLU A 63 11.23 -16.10 -9.66
C GLU A 63 10.39 -15.96 -8.39
N ILE A 64 10.20 -17.05 -7.61
CA ILE A 64 9.50 -16.99 -6.31
C ILE A 64 10.14 -15.94 -5.41
N GLN A 65 11.46 -15.95 -5.30
CA GLN A 65 12.20 -14.99 -4.48
C GLN A 65 12.04 -13.56 -5.00
N SER A 66 12.20 -13.35 -6.31
CA SER A 66 12.10 -12.04 -6.94
C SER A 66 10.71 -11.42 -6.76
N PHE A 67 9.66 -12.18 -7.05
CA PHE A 67 8.29 -11.72 -6.86
C PHE A 67 7.94 -11.54 -5.38
N SER A 68 8.46 -12.39 -4.48
CA SER A 68 8.25 -12.24 -3.04
C SER A 68 8.85 -10.94 -2.51
N ILE A 69 10.10 -10.62 -2.88
CA ILE A 69 10.75 -9.36 -2.51
C ILE A 69 9.98 -8.17 -3.08
N ALA A 70 9.59 -8.24 -4.35
CA ALA A 70 8.81 -7.21 -5.01
C ALA A 70 7.47 -6.96 -4.32
N THR A 71 6.78 -8.02 -3.85
CA THR A 71 5.55 -7.89 -3.06
C THR A 71 5.79 -7.15 -1.76
N ILE A 72 6.77 -7.55 -0.95
CA ILE A 72 7.06 -6.90 0.34
C ILE A 72 7.42 -5.42 0.16
N PHE A 73 8.25 -5.12 -0.84
CA PHE A 73 8.64 -3.74 -1.13
C PHE A 73 7.44 -2.91 -1.59
N SER A 74 6.62 -3.46 -2.49
CA SER A 74 5.41 -2.80 -2.97
C SER A 74 4.42 -2.54 -1.84
N LEU A 75 4.20 -3.48 -0.91
CA LEU A 75 3.30 -3.26 0.22
C LEU A 75 3.76 -2.12 1.13
N VAL A 76 5.04 -2.09 1.51
CA VAL A 76 5.54 -1.00 2.37
C VAL A 76 5.52 0.34 1.64
N ALA A 77 5.85 0.36 0.34
CA ALA A 77 5.72 1.55 -0.50
C ALA A 77 4.24 2.01 -0.60
N ALA A 78 3.28 1.09 -0.69
CA ALA A 78 1.86 1.40 -0.71
C ALA A 78 1.42 2.10 0.59
N LEU A 79 1.82 1.55 1.74
CA LEU A 79 1.52 2.11 3.05
C LEU A 79 2.15 3.49 3.23
N GLU A 80 3.38 3.70 2.76
CA GLU A 80 4.05 4.99 2.84
C GLU A 80 3.45 6.02 1.88
N ALA A 81 3.19 5.64 0.63
CA ALA A 81 2.52 6.50 -0.34
C ALA A 81 1.14 6.92 0.16
N TYR A 82 0.37 6.00 0.73
CA TYR A 82 -0.95 6.31 1.28
C TYR A 82 -0.84 7.32 2.44
N ALA A 83 0.11 7.11 3.36
CA ALA A 83 0.35 8.06 4.44
C ALA A 83 0.67 9.47 3.91
N ASN A 84 1.49 9.58 2.86
CA ASN A 84 1.81 10.86 2.22
C ASN A 84 0.56 11.47 1.54
N GLU A 85 -0.25 10.65 0.87
CA GLU A 85 -1.48 11.07 0.20
C GLU A 85 -2.49 11.69 1.17
N LEU A 86 -2.53 11.29 2.44
CA LEU A 86 -3.36 11.92 3.49
C LEU A 86 -3.08 13.42 3.63
N PHE A 87 -1.80 13.80 3.64
CA PHE A 87 -1.38 15.20 3.84
C PHE A 87 -1.41 16.04 2.55
N VAL A 88 -1.57 15.41 1.38
CA VAL A 88 -1.58 16.10 0.08
C VAL A 88 -2.97 16.12 -0.54
N LEU A 89 -3.62 14.95 -0.65
CA LEU A 89 -4.90 14.76 -1.33
C LEU A 89 -6.10 14.95 -0.41
N TYR A 90 -6.01 14.45 0.81
CA TYR A 90 -7.17 14.35 1.70
C TYR A 90 -7.20 15.42 2.79
N LYS A 91 -6.16 16.26 2.89
CA LYS A 91 -5.97 17.24 3.97
C LYS A 91 -7.19 18.13 4.25
N ASP A 92 -7.90 18.57 3.21
CA ASP A 92 -9.06 19.46 3.35
C ASP A 92 -10.29 18.71 3.91
N VAL A 93 -10.33 17.38 3.74
CA VAL A 93 -11.38 16.50 4.25
C VAL A 93 -11.05 16.03 5.66
N ILE A 94 -9.80 15.67 5.92
CA ILE A 94 -9.39 15.05 7.18
C ILE A 94 -8.94 16.04 8.26
N PHE A 95 -8.58 17.27 7.87
CA PHE A 95 -8.15 18.35 8.78
C PHE A 95 -8.93 19.65 8.56
N PRO A 96 -10.28 19.64 8.55
CA PRO A 96 -11.07 20.81 8.16
C PRO A 96 -10.87 22.03 9.07
N ASP A 97 -10.53 21.80 10.34
CA ASP A 97 -10.37 22.86 11.34
C ASP A 97 -8.93 23.41 11.42
N LEU A 98 -7.98 22.81 10.69
CA LEU A 98 -6.59 23.25 10.69
C LEU A 98 -6.29 24.18 9.53
N ARG A 99 -5.52 25.23 9.79
CA ARG A 99 -5.03 26.10 8.73
C ARG A 99 -4.06 25.33 7.83
N ILE A 100 -4.21 25.53 6.53
CA ILE A 100 -3.46 24.77 5.51
C ILE A 100 -1.94 24.97 5.59
N ASP A 101 -1.48 26.15 6.00
CA ASP A 101 -0.07 26.49 6.21
C ASP A 101 0.53 25.70 7.37
N VAL A 102 -0.26 25.48 8.43
CA VAL A 102 0.16 24.69 9.60
C VAL A 102 0.29 23.22 9.22
N VAL A 103 -0.69 22.67 8.48
CA VAL A 103 -0.63 21.29 7.99
C VAL A 103 0.60 21.08 7.09
N ALA A 104 0.86 22.02 6.17
CA ALA A 104 2.04 21.97 5.31
C ALA A 104 3.35 21.99 6.12
N LYS A 105 3.45 22.87 7.12
CA LYS A 105 4.65 22.97 7.96
C LYS A 105 4.88 21.73 8.81
N LEU A 106 3.83 21.15 9.37
CA LEU A 106 3.91 19.90 10.12
C LEU A 106 4.33 18.74 9.21
N TRP A 107 3.80 18.70 7.98
CA TRP A 107 4.18 17.71 7.00
C TRP A 107 5.66 17.77 6.64
N GLU A 108 6.23 18.96 6.41
CA GLU A 108 7.68 19.13 6.19
C GLU A 108 8.54 18.50 7.30
N LEU A 109 8.06 18.54 8.55
CA LEU A 109 8.77 17.98 9.71
C LEU A 109 8.59 16.45 9.83
N TYR A 110 7.50 15.90 9.29
CA TYR A 110 7.12 14.49 9.43
C TYR A 110 7.29 13.64 8.18
N GLU A 111 7.54 14.25 7.02
CA GLU A 111 7.67 13.54 5.74
C GLU A 111 8.72 12.41 5.78
N LYS A 112 9.80 12.60 6.53
CA LYS A 112 10.90 11.62 6.68
C LYS A 112 10.77 10.72 7.91
N LYS A 113 9.67 10.80 8.65
CA LYS A 113 9.42 9.95 9.81
C LYS A 113 9.03 8.53 9.38
N PRO A 114 9.21 7.52 10.24
CA PRO A 114 8.72 6.17 9.98
C PRO A 114 7.25 6.17 9.54
N THR A 115 6.93 5.32 8.57
CA THR A 115 5.60 5.24 7.93
C THR A 115 4.45 5.28 8.95
N VAL A 116 4.55 4.49 10.01
CA VAL A 116 3.52 4.36 11.03
C VAL A 116 3.35 5.64 11.87
N GLU A 117 4.42 6.39 12.12
CA GLU A 117 4.34 7.69 12.81
C GLU A 117 3.56 8.73 11.99
N LYS A 118 3.57 8.61 10.66
CA LYS A 118 2.78 9.48 9.78
C LYS A 118 1.27 9.24 9.95
N TYR A 119 0.86 7.97 10.12
CA TYR A 119 -0.54 7.62 10.42
C TYR A 119 -0.96 8.08 11.82
N ASP A 120 -0.11 7.90 12.82
CA ASP A 120 -0.36 8.43 14.18
C ASP A 120 -0.51 9.97 14.15
N LEU A 121 0.34 10.68 13.39
CA LEU A 121 0.21 12.12 13.21
C LEU A 121 -1.13 12.48 12.56
N ALA A 122 -1.54 11.78 11.50
CA ALA A 122 -2.82 12.05 10.84
C ALA A 122 -4.00 11.88 11.81
N LEU A 123 -4.01 10.81 12.62
CA LEU A 123 -5.04 10.62 13.66
C LEU A 123 -5.02 11.75 14.69
N PHE A 124 -3.83 12.12 15.15
CA PHE A 124 -3.66 13.19 16.13
C PHE A 124 -4.20 14.53 15.62
N LEU A 125 -3.86 14.91 14.37
CA LEU A 125 -4.34 16.15 13.76
C LEU A 125 -5.84 16.13 13.49
N ALA A 126 -6.43 14.96 13.25
CA ALA A 126 -7.87 14.77 13.11
C ALA A 126 -8.60 14.59 14.46
N ASN A 127 -7.92 14.81 15.58
CA ASN A 127 -8.44 14.63 16.94
C ASN A 127 -9.08 13.23 17.17
N LYS A 128 -8.43 12.20 16.62
CA LYS A 128 -8.79 10.79 16.78
C LYS A 128 -7.87 10.10 17.78
N PRO A 129 -8.29 8.97 18.39
CA PRO A 129 -7.39 8.15 19.18
C PRO A 129 -6.14 7.74 18.40
N ALA A 130 -5.02 7.50 19.08
CA ALA A 130 -3.81 6.97 18.45
C ALA A 130 -4.02 5.52 17.98
N LEU A 131 -3.10 5.00 17.16
CA LEU A 131 -3.13 3.59 16.75
C LEU A 131 -2.94 2.66 17.96
N GLU A 132 -3.71 1.56 17.99
CA GLU A 132 -3.54 0.51 18.98
C GLU A 132 -2.30 -0.35 18.67
N LYS A 133 -1.13 0.07 19.16
CA LYS A 133 0.16 -0.57 18.83
C LYS A 133 0.31 -2.00 19.34
N GLY A 134 -0.46 -2.37 20.37
CA GLY A 134 -0.45 -3.69 20.99
C GLY A 134 -1.29 -4.75 20.26
N GLY A 135 -2.07 -4.35 19.25
CA GLY A 135 -3.05 -5.21 18.59
C GLY A 135 -2.80 -5.43 17.10
N ARG A 136 -3.66 -6.24 16.49
CA ARG A 136 -3.72 -6.42 15.04
C ARG A 136 -4.57 -5.32 14.39
N PRO A 137 -4.19 -4.80 13.22
CA PRO A 137 -3.11 -5.26 12.34
C PRO A 137 -1.77 -4.53 12.58
N TYR A 138 -1.67 -3.63 13.56
CA TYR A 138 -0.46 -2.84 13.78
C TYR A 138 0.79 -3.70 13.98
N GLN A 139 0.71 -4.72 14.84
CA GLN A 139 1.84 -5.64 15.06
C GLN A 139 2.23 -6.41 13.80
N ASP A 140 1.29 -6.67 12.90
CA ASP A 140 1.56 -7.32 11.62
C ASP A 140 2.27 -6.38 10.64
N ILE A 141 1.88 -5.10 10.62
CA ILE A 141 2.56 -4.06 9.84
C ILE A 141 3.96 -3.77 10.36
N ASP A 142 4.15 -3.72 11.68
CA ASP A 142 5.48 -3.57 12.28
C ASP A 142 6.40 -4.74 11.90
N ALA A 143 5.89 -5.98 11.93
CA ALA A 143 6.62 -7.16 11.48
C ALA A 143 6.94 -7.10 9.97
N LEU A 144 6.00 -6.66 9.14
CA LEU A 144 6.20 -6.46 7.70
C LEU A 144 7.29 -5.41 7.41
N ILE A 145 7.27 -4.28 8.12
CA ILE A 145 8.28 -3.23 7.97
C ILE A 145 9.67 -3.75 8.41
N LYS A 146 9.74 -4.54 9.49
CA LYS A 146 10.99 -5.19 9.92
C LYS A 146 11.52 -6.15 8.87
N LEU A 147 10.65 -6.96 8.26
CA LEU A 147 11.03 -7.84 7.14
C LEU A 147 11.58 -7.02 5.96
N ARG A 148 10.85 -5.97 5.53
CA ARG A 148 11.33 -5.07 4.47
C ARG A 148 12.67 -4.44 4.80
N ASN A 149 12.85 -3.96 6.02
CA ASN A 149 14.12 -3.36 6.46
C ASN A 149 15.27 -4.37 6.41
N GLY A 150 15.02 -5.61 6.81
CA GLY A 150 16.00 -6.70 6.70
C GLY A 150 16.42 -6.99 5.26
N LEU A 151 15.50 -6.89 4.30
CA LEU A 151 15.79 -7.05 2.87
C LEU A 151 16.54 -5.84 2.28
N VAL A 152 16.19 -4.61 2.67
CA VAL A 152 16.82 -3.38 2.17
C VAL A 152 18.22 -3.18 2.75
N HIS A 153 18.37 -3.40 4.06
CA HIS A 153 19.62 -3.21 4.78
C HIS A 153 20.32 -4.54 5.04
N TYR A 154 20.16 -5.49 4.11
CA TYR A 154 20.69 -6.84 4.25
C TYR A 154 22.17 -6.84 4.57
N ARG A 155 22.56 -7.58 5.61
CA ARG A 155 23.95 -7.79 6.01
C ARG A 155 24.22 -9.29 5.99
N PRO A 156 25.14 -9.77 5.15
CA PRO A 156 25.51 -11.18 5.18
C PRO A 156 26.00 -11.59 6.57
N GLU A 157 25.49 -12.70 7.07
CA GLU A 157 25.92 -13.35 8.32
C GLU A 157 26.39 -14.77 7.99
N TRP A 158 27.41 -15.27 8.69
CA TRP A 158 27.83 -16.67 8.58
C TRP A 158 26.72 -17.59 9.09
N SER A 159 26.57 -18.79 8.51
CA SER A 159 25.44 -19.69 8.82
C SER A 159 25.34 -20.09 10.29
N ASP A 160 26.47 -20.09 11.00
CA ASP A 160 26.62 -20.37 12.43
C ASP A 160 26.53 -19.11 13.32
N GLU A 161 26.51 -17.91 12.74
CA GLU A 161 26.49 -16.62 13.42
C GLU A 161 25.32 -15.72 12.97
N GLN A 162 24.11 -16.27 12.91
CA GLN A 162 22.89 -15.60 12.44
C GLN A 162 22.19 -14.78 13.55
N VAL A 163 22.72 -13.62 13.94
CA VAL A 163 22.15 -12.80 15.02
C VAL A 163 21.02 -11.92 14.53
N GLU A 164 21.26 -11.11 13.50
CA GLU A 164 20.26 -10.18 12.96
C GLU A 164 19.18 -10.91 12.16
N HIS A 165 19.54 -11.93 11.39
CA HIS A 165 18.58 -12.75 10.65
C HIS A 165 17.61 -13.50 11.56
N ARG A 166 18.07 -13.93 12.75
CA ARG A 166 17.20 -14.56 13.75
C ARG A 166 16.20 -13.56 14.33
N LYS A 167 16.60 -12.32 14.60
CA LYS A 167 15.67 -11.27 15.08
C LYS A 167 14.53 -11.04 14.10
N ILE A 168 14.84 -10.98 12.80
CA ILE A 168 13.82 -10.82 11.75
C ILE A 168 12.92 -12.05 11.72
N SER A 169 13.50 -13.26 11.73
CA SER A 169 12.74 -14.52 11.75
C SER A 169 11.77 -14.59 12.93
N VAL A 170 12.20 -14.16 14.12
CA VAL A 170 11.34 -14.08 15.32
C VAL A 170 10.22 -13.05 15.13
N ALA A 171 10.51 -11.88 14.56
CA ALA A 171 9.51 -10.82 14.37
C ALA A 171 8.34 -11.24 13.47
N ILE A 172 8.59 -12.11 12.48
CA ILE A 172 7.56 -12.66 11.58
C ILE A 172 7.06 -14.05 11.98
N SER A 173 7.60 -14.63 13.07
CA SER A 173 7.19 -15.94 13.56
C SER A 173 5.76 -15.91 14.09
N GLY A 174 5.00 -16.98 13.84
CA GLY A 174 3.57 -17.06 14.17
C GLY A 174 2.66 -16.18 13.30
N LYS A 175 3.23 -15.47 12.31
CA LYS A 175 2.54 -14.59 11.38
C LYS A 175 2.72 -15.04 9.93
N ALA A 176 3.97 -15.17 9.52
CA ALA A 176 4.37 -15.71 8.24
C ALA A 176 4.37 -17.24 8.27
N ILE A 177 4.05 -17.86 7.12
CA ILE A 177 4.09 -19.31 6.95
C ILE A 177 5.15 -19.59 5.88
N GLY A 178 6.28 -20.18 6.27
CA GLY A 178 7.39 -20.42 5.36
C GLY A 178 7.04 -21.29 4.15
N SER A 179 7.85 -21.19 3.11
CA SER A 179 7.70 -21.94 1.87
C SER A 179 7.91 -23.44 2.11
N SER A 180 7.05 -24.27 1.51
CA SER A 180 7.08 -25.73 1.65
C SER A 180 8.32 -26.38 1.03
N PHE A 181 9.08 -25.64 0.22
CA PHE A 181 10.32 -26.13 -0.36
C PHE A 181 11.52 -26.09 0.60
N TYR A 182 11.39 -25.39 1.73
CA TYR A 182 12.39 -25.42 2.81
C TYR A 182 11.93 -26.35 3.93
N PRO A 183 12.86 -27.06 4.60
CA PRO A 183 12.53 -27.80 5.83
C PRO A 183 11.88 -26.87 6.87
N THR A 184 10.91 -27.37 7.63
CA THR A 184 10.15 -26.58 8.62
C THR A 184 11.01 -25.91 9.68
N GLU A 185 12.15 -26.52 10.03
CA GLU A 185 13.12 -25.99 11.01
C GLU A 185 13.96 -24.83 10.45
N THR A 186 13.88 -24.55 9.15
CA THR A 186 14.67 -23.49 8.51
C THR A 186 14.20 -22.13 9.01
N PRO A 187 15.12 -21.27 9.51
CA PRO A 187 14.78 -19.89 9.84
C PRO A 187 14.09 -19.19 8.67
N LEU A 188 13.01 -18.46 8.97
CA LEU A 188 12.22 -17.77 7.94
C LEU A 188 13.08 -16.79 7.14
N PHE A 189 13.89 -15.97 7.81
CA PHE A 189 14.82 -15.06 7.15
C PHE A 189 16.22 -15.71 7.04
N PRO A 190 16.92 -15.57 5.89
CA PRO A 190 16.63 -14.68 4.77
C PRO A 190 15.82 -15.24 3.61
N ARG A 191 15.50 -16.55 3.60
CA ARG A 191 14.96 -17.21 2.39
C ARG A 191 13.61 -17.90 2.55
N ALA A 192 13.38 -18.61 3.66
CA ALA A 192 12.21 -19.47 3.79
C ALA A 192 10.89 -18.71 3.95
N TRP A 193 10.92 -17.41 4.26
CA TRP A 193 9.74 -16.54 4.32
C TRP A 193 9.05 -16.37 2.96
N SER A 194 9.78 -16.55 1.85
CA SER A 194 9.32 -16.31 0.48
C SER A 194 8.34 -17.38 0.01
N SER A 195 7.09 -17.24 0.43
CA SER A 195 5.98 -18.13 0.10
C SER A 195 4.72 -17.34 -0.17
N HIS A 196 3.81 -17.88 -0.97
CA HIS A 196 2.53 -17.23 -1.23
C HIS A 196 1.74 -16.98 0.07
N LYS A 197 1.80 -17.91 1.03
CA LYS A 197 1.10 -17.77 2.32
C LYS A 197 1.63 -16.58 3.14
N THR A 198 2.94 -16.36 3.18
CA THR A 198 3.53 -15.18 3.83
C THR A 198 3.10 -13.90 3.11
N LEU A 199 3.09 -13.91 1.77
CA LEU A 199 2.69 -12.75 0.98
C LEU A 199 1.20 -12.41 1.17
N LEU A 200 0.32 -13.42 1.26
CA LEU A 200 -1.09 -13.24 1.60
C LEU A 200 -1.26 -12.65 2.99
N TRP A 201 -0.51 -13.14 3.99
CA TRP A 201 -0.52 -12.55 5.33
C TRP A 201 -0.15 -11.05 5.25
N ALA A 202 0.94 -10.71 4.58
CA ALA A 202 1.40 -9.33 4.46
C ALA A 202 0.37 -8.44 3.73
N LEU A 203 -0.17 -8.90 2.60
CA LEU A 203 -1.15 -8.18 1.79
C LEU A 203 -2.44 -7.94 2.58
N ASN A 204 -3.02 -8.99 3.17
CA ASN A 204 -4.28 -8.90 3.89
C ASN A 204 -4.17 -7.99 5.11
N ASN A 205 -3.08 -8.06 5.88
CA ASN A 205 -2.90 -7.17 7.03
C ASN A 205 -2.62 -5.72 6.60
N SER A 206 -1.98 -5.50 5.45
CA SER A 206 -1.81 -4.15 4.89
C SER A 206 -3.14 -3.52 4.46
N ILE A 207 -4.01 -4.30 3.83
CA ILE A 207 -5.38 -3.88 3.49
C ILE A 207 -6.18 -3.60 4.77
N GLU A 208 -6.19 -4.54 5.72
CA GLU A 208 -6.90 -4.41 6.99
C GLU A 208 -6.42 -3.19 7.78
N PHE A 209 -5.12 -2.88 7.75
CA PHE A 209 -4.55 -1.70 8.41
C PHE A 209 -5.08 -0.40 7.82
N VAL A 210 -5.09 -0.29 6.48
CA VAL A 210 -5.64 0.89 5.80
C VAL A 210 -7.15 1.01 6.07
N GLU A 211 -7.92 -0.08 5.95
CA GLU A 211 -9.36 -0.06 6.19
C GLU A 211 -9.70 0.32 7.65
N LYS A 212 -8.96 -0.21 8.64
CA LYS A 212 -9.14 0.16 10.05
C LYS A 212 -8.77 1.63 10.29
N PHE A 213 -7.69 2.11 9.70
CA PHE A 213 -7.30 3.51 9.77
C PHE A 213 -8.39 4.41 9.17
N GLU A 214 -8.87 4.09 7.97
CA GLU A 214 -9.94 4.83 7.27
C GLU A 214 -11.22 4.87 8.10
N SER A 215 -11.61 3.73 8.69
CA SER A 215 -12.74 3.63 9.60
C SER A 215 -12.57 4.52 10.84
N GLN A 216 -11.39 4.54 11.44
CA GLN A 216 -11.08 5.37 12.62
C GLN A 216 -11.07 6.87 12.28
N MET A 217 -10.58 7.22 11.09
CA MET A 217 -10.63 8.57 10.54
C MET A 217 -12.07 9.00 10.20
N GLY A 218 -12.94 8.05 9.88
CA GLY A 218 -14.31 8.32 9.43
C GLY A 218 -14.39 8.69 7.94
N ILE A 219 -13.49 8.15 7.12
CA ILE A 219 -13.46 8.36 5.67
C ILE A 219 -13.84 7.08 4.91
N SER A 220 -14.33 7.24 3.69
CA SER A 220 -14.64 6.11 2.80
C SER A 220 -13.37 5.37 2.39
N SER A 221 -13.46 4.05 2.25
CA SER A 221 -12.30 3.25 1.92
C SER A 221 -11.79 3.47 0.50
N ASN A 222 -10.52 3.84 0.37
CA ASN A 222 -9.85 4.05 -0.91
C ASN A 222 -9.55 2.71 -1.64
N LEU A 223 -9.47 1.61 -0.89
CA LEU A 223 -9.20 0.27 -1.44
C LEU A 223 -10.46 -0.42 -1.95
N LEU A 224 -11.64 -0.03 -1.49
CA LEU A 224 -12.92 -0.67 -1.82
C LEU A 224 -13.18 -0.81 -3.34
N PRO A 225 -12.92 0.20 -4.19
CA PRO A 225 -13.12 0.07 -5.64
C PRO A 225 -12.24 -1.00 -6.30
N PHE A 226 -11.17 -1.43 -5.62
CA PHE A 226 -10.18 -2.37 -6.12
C PHE A 226 -10.25 -3.74 -5.43
N LYS A 227 -11.21 -3.95 -4.53
CA LYS A 227 -11.30 -5.13 -3.66
C LYS A 227 -11.10 -6.46 -4.41
N ASP A 228 -11.72 -6.63 -5.57
CA ASP A 228 -11.61 -7.88 -6.34
C ASP A 228 -10.22 -8.11 -6.93
N ARG A 229 -9.50 -7.03 -7.26
CA ARG A 229 -8.13 -7.08 -7.80
C ARG A 229 -7.08 -7.23 -6.69
N LEU A 230 -7.44 -6.86 -5.47
CA LEU A 230 -6.62 -7.00 -4.27
C LEU A 230 -6.77 -8.37 -3.60
N ARG A 231 -7.71 -9.22 -4.05
CA ARG A 231 -7.74 -10.62 -3.63
C ARG A 231 -6.44 -11.29 -4.09
N GLY A 232 -5.68 -11.76 -3.11
CA GLY A 232 -4.46 -12.53 -3.34
C GLY A 232 -4.76 -13.94 -3.79
#